data_AF-A0A368BV32-F1
#
_entry.id   AF-A0A368BV32-F1
#
_cell.length_a   1.000
_cell.length_b   1.000
_cell.length_c   1.000
_cell.angle_alpha   90.00
_cell.angle_beta   90.00
_cell.angle_gamma   90.00
#
_symmetry.space_group_name_H-M   'P 1'
#
loop_
_entity.id
_entity.type
_entity.pdbx_description
1 polymer ?
#
loop_
_entity_poly.entity_id
_entity_poly.type
_entity_poly.pdbx_seq_one_letter_code
_entity_poly.pdbx_strand_id
1 'polypeptide(L)'
;MKIAKYPLATFCAALLTVALTTPISSFTNIVWLSSMNAPLGFFSGLEIILFDFQRLGILLYGIIIIEFAIAFSFAGIVNKYFYKSDYAYAIAGAIVTGLTLFLITELTTQTEVLSGNRTLIGKILHCLAGFVGGYFFSKLISKDRNISFAIRTLGVIFAYGLLGLTLNWAFQPELAASGFGFNFSELSLDAKNALIRDFNAFFLASFVFAILGVITLNSAWFFSSGFLYLFAGVFNLLAIYGYETGFNQIFIFEFIMGAWPTVLGLVIIYHNRKSLS
;
A
#
# COMPACT_ATOMS: atom_id res chain seq x y z
N MET A 1 -11.58 25.65 3.46
CA MET A 1 -11.81 24.22 3.17
C MET A 1 -10.96 23.37 4.10
N LYS A 2 -11.51 22.35 4.77
CA LYS A 2 -10.79 21.54 5.77
C LYS A 2 -10.33 20.16 5.25
N ILE A 3 -10.30 19.89 3.95
CA ILE A 3 -9.77 18.59 3.46
C ILE A 3 -8.32 18.62 3.05
N ALA A 4 -7.81 19.79 2.64
CA ALA A 4 -6.40 20.10 2.81
C ALA A 4 -5.94 20.03 4.29
N LYS A 5 -6.85 20.03 5.27
CA LYS A 5 -6.50 19.91 6.71
C LYS A 5 -6.24 18.47 7.15
N TYR A 6 -6.78 17.45 6.47
CA TYR A 6 -6.70 16.06 6.94
C TYR A 6 -6.21 15.06 5.86
N PRO A 7 -5.11 15.32 5.15
CA PRO A 7 -4.62 14.45 4.08
C PRO A 7 -4.31 13.03 4.57
N LEU A 8 -3.74 12.89 5.77
CA LEU A 8 -3.45 11.58 6.38
C LEU A 8 -4.72 10.77 6.68
N ALA A 9 -5.83 11.44 7.02
CA ALA A 9 -7.09 10.74 7.23
C ALA A 9 -7.64 10.18 5.92
N THR A 10 -7.50 10.94 4.81
CA THR A 10 -7.85 10.47 3.46
C THR A 10 -6.99 9.27 3.08
N PHE A 11 -5.67 9.33 3.31
CA PHE A 11 -4.76 8.21 3.04
C PHE A 11 -5.13 6.96 3.82
N CYS A 12 -5.48 7.08 5.10
CA CYS A 12 -5.93 5.96 5.92
C CYS A 12 -7.28 5.39 5.44
N ALA A 13 -8.24 6.26 5.10
CA ALA A 13 -9.54 5.85 4.60
C ALA A 13 -9.44 5.11 3.26
N ALA A 14 -8.65 5.65 2.32
CA ALA A 14 -8.39 5.02 1.03
C ALA A 14 -7.71 3.66 1.20
N LEU A 15 -6.71 3.56 2.10
CA LEU A 15 -5.99 2.31 2.32
C LEU A 15 -6.92 1.24 2.89
N LEU A 16 -7.79 1.61 3.82
CA LEU A 16 -8.80 0.70 4.37
C LEU A 16 -9.79 0.25 3.29
N THR A 17 -10.27 1.18 2.45
CA THR A 17 -11.18 0.82 1.34
C THR A 17 -10.50 -0.12 0.36
N VAL A 18 -9.23 0.11 -0.02
CA VAL A 18 -8.46 -0.80 -0.88
C VAL A 18 -8.31 -2.16 -0.23
N ALA A 19 -7.96 -2.23 1.05
CA ALA A 19 -7.79 -3.48 1.79
C ALA A 19 -9.06 -4.33 1.89
N LEU A 20 -10.23 -3.71 1.71
CA LEU A 20 -11.51 -4.41 1.62
C LEU A 20 -11.88 -4.74 0.18
N THR A 21 -11.65 -3.81 -0.75
CA THR A 21 -11.98 -3.93 -2.17
C THR A 21 -11.19 -5.03 -2.87
N THR A 22 -9.88 -5.12 -2.66
CA THR A 22 -9.07 -6.08 -3.41
C THR A 22 -9.41 -7.52 -3.05
N PRO A 23 -9.59 -7.93 -1.78
CA PRO A 23 -10.02 -9.30 -1.49
C PRO A 23 -11.41 -9.60 -2.03
N ILE A 24 -12.37 -8.64 -2.00
CA ILE A 24 -13.69 -8.84 -2.62
C ILE A 24 -13.54 -9.21 -4.10
N SER A 25 -12.71 -8.47 -4.83
CA SER A 25 -12.44 -8.75 -6.24
C SER A 25 -11.75 -10.09 -6.45
N SER A 26 -10.71 -10.41 -5.66
CA SER A 26 -9.97 -11.66 -5.76
C SER A 26 -10.83 -12.89 -5.43
N PHE A 27 -11.62 -12.84 -4.36
CA PHE A 27 -12.53 -13.93 -4.00
C PHE A 27 -13.58 -14.15 -5.09
N THR A 28 -14.15 -13.07 -5.64
CA THR A 28 -15.10 -13.20 -6.76
C THR A 28 -14.42 -13.79 -7.99
N ASN A 29 -13.17 -13.43 -8.25
CA ASN A 29 -12.38 -13.97 -9.36
C ASN A 29 -12.12 -15.47 -9.19
N ILE A 30 -11.71 -15.90 -7.99
CA ILE A 30 -11.45 -17.31 -7.66
C ILE A 30 -12.73 -18.15 -7.81
N VAL A 31 -13.87 -17.66 -7.30
CA VAL A 31 -15.16 -18.33 -7.45
C VAL A 31 -15.54 -18.46 -8.93
N TRP A 32 -15.36 -17.40 -9.72
CA TRP A 32 -15.64 -17.43 -11.15
C TRP A 32 -14.73 -18.41 -11.90
N LEU A 33 -13.41 -18.38 -11.66
CA LEU A 33 -12.46 -19.32 -12.25
C LEU A 33 -12.77 -20.77 -11.86
N SER A 34 -13.13 -21.01 -10.60
CA SER A 34 -13.56 -22.33 -10.13
C SER A 34 -14.83 -22.79 -10.85
N SER A 35 -15.77 -21.88 -11.15
CA SER A 35 -16.99 -22.22 -11.90
C SER A 35 -16.71 -22.60 -13.36
N MET A 36 -15.56 -22.18 -13.90
CA MET A 36 -15.07 -22.52 -15.25
C MET A 36 -14.18 -23.78 -15.26
N ASN A 37 -14.15 -24.55 -14.15
CA ASN A 37 -13.29 -25.71 -13.97
C ASN A 37 -11.78 -25.41 -14.12
N ALA A 38 -11.35 -24.18 -13.80
CA ALA A 38 -9.94 -23.85 -13.78
C ALA A 38 -9.23 -24.62 -12.63
N PRO A 39 -8.05 -25.21 -12.87
CA PRO A 39 -7.31 -25.96 -11.86
C PRO A 39 -6.68 -25.01 -10.83
N LEU A 40 -7.46 -24.61 -9.82
CA LEU A 40 -7.01 -23.71 -8.76
C LEU A 40 -6.60 -24.49 -7.51
N GLY A 41 -5.31 -24.45 -7.21
CA GLY A 41 -4.78 -24.88 -5.92
C GLY A 41 -4.89 -23.80 -4.85
N PHE A 42 -4.72 -24.21 -3.59
CA PHE A 42 -4.68 -23.27 -2.45
C PHE A 42 -3.61 -22.18 -2.62
N PHE A 43 -2.40 -22.57 -3.05
CA PHE A 43 -1.30 -21.63 -3.26
C PHE A 43 -1.60 -20.62 -4.38
N SER A 44 -2.20 -21.06 -5.49
CA SER A 44 -2.61 -20.17 -6.58
C SER A 44 -3.70 -19.19 -6.13
N GLY A 45 -4.63 -19.62 -5.27
CA GLY A 45 -5.64 -18.74 -4.68
C GLY A 45 -5.03 -17.67 -3.77
N LEU A 46 -4.07 -18.05 -2.91
CA LEU A 46 -3.33 -17.10 -2.08
C LEU A 46 -2.52 -16.10 -2.92
N GLU A 47 -1.86 -16.58 -3.97
CA GLU A 47 -1.10 -15.75 -4.89
C GLU A 47 -1.99 -14.68 -5.53
N ILE A 48 -3.17 -15.06 -6.05
CA ILE A 48 -4.13 -14.11 -6.63
C ILE A 48 -4.53 -13.03 -5.61
N ILE A 49 -4.89 -13.43 -4.38
CA ILE A 49 -5.32 -12.48 -3.34
C ILE A 49 -4.19 -11.52 -2.96
N LEU A 50 -2.99 -12.03 -2.72
CA LEU A 50 -1.84 -11.22 -2.29
C LEU A 50 -1.36 -10.29 -3.40
N PHE A 51 -1.33 -10.75 -4.65
CA PHE A 51 -0.94 -9.89 -5.77
C PHE A 51 -1.99 -8.86 -6.13
N ASP A 52 -3.27 -9.20 -6.09
CA ASP A 52 -4.33 -8.20 -6.27
C ASP A 52 -4.27 -7.17 -5.15
N PHE A 53 -4.06 -7.60 -3.89
CA PHE A 53 -3.89 -6.68 -2.77
C PHE A 53 -2.72 -5.74 -2.97
N GLN A 54 -1.63 -6.15 -3.63
CA GLN A 54 -0.51 -5.26 -3.88
C GLN A 54 -0.63 -4.47 -5.19
N ARG A 55 -0.76 -5.13 -6.33
CA ARG A 55 -0.62 -4.51 -7.66
C ARG A 55 -1.85 -3.70 -8.01
N LEU A 56 -2.99 -4.39 -8.04
CA LEU A 56 -4.28 -3.74 -8.22
C LEU A 56 -4.54 -2.78 -7.05
N GLY A 57 -4.16 -3.17 -5.83
CA GLY A 57 -4.29 -2.34 -4.64
C GLY A 57 -3.54 -1.01 -4.72
N ILE A 58 -2.28 -0.97 -5.17
CA ILE A 58 -1.53 0.29 -5.35
C ILE A 58 -2.22 1.21 -6.37
N LEU A 59 -2.66 0.66 -7.50
CA LEU A 59 -3.35 1.45 -8.52
C LEU A 59 -4.67 2.02 -7.97
N LEU A 60 -5.48 1.18 -7.35
CA LEU A 60 -6.73 1.58 -6.70
C LEU A 60 -6.49 2.57 -5.57
N TYR A 61 -5.40 2.44 -4.83
CA TYR A 61 -5.05 3.35 -3.76
C TYR A 61 -4.84 4.77 -4.29
N GLY A 62 -4.10 4.93 -5.38
CA GLY A 62 -3.91 6.22 -6.04
C GLY A 62 -5.23 6.84 -6.51
N ILE A 63 -6.09 6.04 -7.16
CA ILE A 63 -7.39 6.48 -7.65
C ILE A 63 -8.32 6.89 -6.50
N ILE A 64 -8.47 6.03 -5.50
CA ILE A 64 -9.38 6.24 -4.36
C ILE A 64 -8.94 7.43 -3.50
N ILE A 65 -7.64 7.72 -3.38
CA ILE A 65 -7.17 8.93 -2.69
C ILE A 65 -7.74 10.19 -3.35
N ILE A 66 -7.65 10.27 -4.69
CA ILE A 66 -8.10 11.45 -5.45
C ILE A 66 -9.62 11.59 -5.31
N GLU A 67 -10.34 10.49 -5.51
CA GLU A 67 -11.80 10.43 -5.42
C GLU A 67 -12.29 10.78 -4.02
N PHE A 68 -11.69 10.22 -2.97
CA PHE A 68 -12.05 10.51 -1.59
C PHE A 68 -11.71 11.96 -1.23
N ALA A 69 -10.60 12.51 -1.72
CA ALA A 69 -10.27 13.92 -1.49
C ALA A 69 -11.36 14.85 -2.05
N ILE A 70 -11.89 14.54 -3.24
CA ILE A 70 -12.99 15.30 -3.86
C ILE A 70 -14.30 15.04 -3.13
N ALA A 71 -14.72 13.78 -2.99
CA ALA A 71 -16.01 13.39 -2.43
C ALA A 71 -16.15 13.83 -0.97
N PHE A 72 -15.11 13.66 -0.15
CA PHE A 72 -15.13 14.13 1.22
C PHE A 72 -15.16 15.66 1.27
N SER A 73 -14.63 16.37 0.26
CA SER A 73 -14.67 17.85 0.19
C SER A 73 -16.08 18.36 0.08
N PHE A 74 -16.86 17.74 -0.81
CA PHE A 74 -18.28 17.99 -0.90
C PHE A 74 -19.01 17.56 0.37
N ALA A 75 -18.75 16.35 0.89
CA ALA A 75 -19.38 15.87 2.12
C ALA A 75 -19.15 16.81 3.31
N GLY A 76 -17.96 17.37 3.45
CA GLY A 76 -17.63 18.32 4.51
C GLY A 76 -18.34 19.67 4.37
N ILE A 77 -18.62 20.13 3.14
CA ILE A 77 -19.45 21.33 2.90
C ILE A 77 -20.89 21.03 3.27
N VAL A 78 -21.43 19.89 2.83
CA VAL A 78 -22.79 19.44 3.17
C VAL A 78 -22.95 19.33 4.69
N ASN A 79 -21.98 18.72 5.36
CA ASN A 79 -21.98 18.55 6.82
C ASN A 79 -21.94 19.85 7.59
N LYS A 80 -21.31 20.89 7.02
CA LYS A 80 -21.15 22.19 7.67
C LYS A 80 -22.39 23.07 7.54
N TYR A 81 -23.02 23.08 6.36
CA TYR A 81 -24.04 24.06 6.02
C TYR A 81 -25.47 23.51 5.96
N PHE A 82 -25.64 22.21 5.73
CA PHE A 82 -26.96 21.63 5.48
C PHE A 82 -27.37 20.62 6.55
N TYR A 83 -26.55 19.59 6.80
CA TYR A 83 -26.93 18.51 7.71
C TYR A 83 -25.73 17.89 8.41
N LYS A 84 -25.65 18.06 9.73
CA LYS A 84 -24.56 17.50 10.55
C LYS A 84 -24.84 16.02 10.86
N SER A 85 -24.11 15.13 10.21
CA SER A 85 -24.15 13.68 10.40
C SER A 85 -22.78 13.03 10.27
N ASP A 86 -22.50 12.11 11.18
CA ASP A 86 -21.28 11.29 11.16
C ASP A 86 -21.24 10.36 9.93
N TYR A 87 -22.39 10.12 9.31
CA TYR A 87 -22.55 9.24 8.14
C TYR A 87 -22.40 9.96 6.80
N ALA A 88 -22.32 11.29 6.75
CA ALA A 88 -22.21 12.02 5.48
C ALA A 88 -20.98 11.58 4.66
N TYR A 89 -19.85 11.38 5.34
CA TYR A 89 -18.63 10.85 4.70
C TYR A 89 -18.76 9.38 4.30
N ALA A 90 -19.47 8.58 5.09
CA ALA A 90 -19.72 7.17 4.77
C ALA A 90 -20.57 7.03 3.50
N ILE A 91 -21.66 7.80 3.39
CA ILE A 91 -22.50 7.84 2.20
C ILE A 91 -21.70 8.34 0.99
N ALA A 92 -20.92 9.42 1.15
CA ALA A 92 -20.05 9.92 0.08
C ALA A 92 -19.03 8.88 -0.39
N GLY A 93 -18.40 8.15 0.53
CA GLY A 93 -17.48 7.06 0.23
C GLY A 93 -18.15 5.92 -0.54
N ALA A 94 -19.37 5.54 -0.14
CA ALA A 94 -20.15 4.52 -0.83
C ALA A 94 -20.52 4.95 -2.27
N ILE A 95 -21.02 6.18 -2.42
CA ILE A 95 -21.42 6.74 -3.72
C ILE A 95 -20.22 6.85 -4.65
N VAL A 96 -19.10 7.43 -4.20
CA VAL A 96 -17.94 7.62 -5.08
C VAL A 96 -17.32 6.29 -5.47
N THR A 97 -17.28 5.30 -4.56
CA THR A 97 -16.80 3.96 -4.90
C THR A 97 -17.72 3.29 -5.92
N GLY A 98 -19.04 3.38 -5.77
CA GLY A 98 -20.00 2.87 -6.76
C GLY A 98 -19.88 3.57 -8.12
N LEU A 99 -19.71 4.89 -8.13
CA LEU A 99 -19.46 5.67 -9.34
C LEU A 99 -18.17 5.23 -10.02
N THR A 100 -17.12 4.94 -9.24
CA THR A 100 -15.83 4.46 -9.76
C THR A 100 -15.97 3.12 -10.46
N LEU A 101 -16.70 2.18 -9.87
CA LEU A 101 -17.00 0.89 -10.51
C LEU A 101 -17.75 1.06 -11.83
N PHE A 102 -18.70 1.99 -11.88
CA PHE A 102 -19.45 2.31 -13.09
C PHE A 102 -18.55 2.95 -14.15
N LEU A 103 -17.82 4.01 -13.79
CA LEU A 103 -16.96 4.75 -14.71
C LEU A 103 -15.82 3.91 -15.25
N ILE A 104 -15.18 3.07 -14.43
CA ILE A 104 -14.12 2.16 -14.90
C ILE A 104 -14.69 1.25 -15.98
N THR A 105 -15.85 0.63 -15.76
CA THR A 105 -16.48 -0.25 -16.77
C THR A 105 -16.85 0.50 -18.06
N GLU A 106 -17.40 1.70 -17.96
CA GLU A 106 -17.76 2.50 -19.14
C GLU A 106 -16.51 2.93 -19.93
N LEU A 107 -15.46 3.37 -19.24
CA LEU A 107 -14.21 3.82 -19.86
C LEU A 107 -13.40 2.67 -20.47
N THR A 108 -13.56 1.45 -19.97
CA THR A 108 -12.92 0.24 -20.50
C THR A 108 -13.81 -0.52 -21.48
N THR A 109 -14.70 0.20 -22.16
CA THR A 109 -15.59 -0.33 -23.20
C THR A 109 -16.36 -1.57 -22.72
N GLN A 110 -17.04 -1.44 -21.57
CA GLN A 110 -17.84 -2.50 -20.94
C GLN A 110 -17.03 -3.67 -20.35
N THR A 111 -15.72 -3.50 -20.16
CA THR A 111 -14.89 -4.53 -19.54
C THR A 111 -14.84 -4.35 -18.02
N GLU A 112 -15.41 -5.30 -17.28
CA GLU A 112 -15.36 -5.28 -15.81
C GLU A 112 -13.97 -5.73 -15.31
N VAL A 113 -13.07 -4.76 -15.17
CA VAL A 113 -11.67 -4.94 -14.72
C VAL A 113 -11.61 -5.53 -13.31
N LEU A 114 -12.49 -5.07 -12.42
CA LEU A 114 -12.64 -5.61 -11.08
C LEU A 114 -13.61 -6.79 -11.14
N SER A 115 -13.12 -8.02 -10.93
CA SER A 115 -13.97 -9.22 -11.02
C SER A 115 -15.17 -9.18 -10.07
N GLY A 116 -15.06 -8.50 -8.93
CA GLY A 116 -16.21 -8.30 -8.04
C GLY A 116 -17.30 -7.38 -8.59
N ASN A 117 -17.02 -6.57 -9.62
CA ASN A 117 -18.03 -5.77 -10.30
C ASN A 117 -18.99 -6.63 -11.14
N ARG A 118 -18.65 -7.89 -11.46
CA ARG A 118 -19.48 -8.79 -12.30
C ARG A 118 -20.81 -9.20 -11.68
N THR A 119 -20.94 -9.05 -10.38
CA THR A 119 -22.13 -9.51 -9.64
C THR A 119 -22.73 -8.38 -8.84
N LEU A 120 -24.05 -8.41 -8.65
CA LEU A 120 -24.75 -7.45 -7.79
C LEU A 120 -24.19 -7.47 -6.36
N ILE A 121 -23.91 -8.67 -5.83
CA ILE A 121 -23.34 -8.83 -4.48
C ILE A 121 -21.98 -8.15 -4.40
N GLY A 122 -21.09 -8.38 -5.37
CA GLY A 122 -19.78 -7.75 -5.37
C GLY A 122 -19.86 -6.23 -5.52
N LYS A 123 -20.78 -5.68 -6.35
CA LYS A 123 -21.05 -4.23 -6.40
C LYS A 123 -21.45 -3.66 -5.04
N ILE A 124 -22.38 -4.34 -4.35
CA ILE A 124 -22.82 -3.94 -3.00
C ILE A 124 -21.64 -3.98 -2.02
N LEU A 125 -20.83 -5.04 -2.03
CA LEU A 125 -19.67 -5.17 -1.14
C LEU A 125 -18.61 -4.09 -1.38
N HIS A 126 -18.37 -3.69 -2.63
CA HIS A 126 -17.47 -2.57 -2.95
C HIS A 126 -18.03 -1.23 -2.45
N CYS A 127 -19.32 -0.96 -2.66
CA CYS A 127 -19.96 0.22 -2.09
C CYS A 127 -19.87 0.23 -0.55
N LEU A 128 -20.03 -0.93 0.10
CA LEU A 128 -19.83 -1.09 1.54
C LEU A 128 -18.37 -0.84 1.95
N ALA A 129 -17.38 -1.28 1.17
CA ALA A 129 -15.96 -0.95 1.41
C ALA A 129 -15.72 0.57 1.36
N GLY A 130 -16.34 1.26 0.40
CA GLY A 130 -16.36 2.72 0.33
C GLY A 130 -17.03 3.37 1.54
N PHE A 131 -18.17 2.83 1.96
CA PHE A 131 -18.90 3.28 3.15
C PHE A 131 -18.05 3.18 4.41
N VAL A 132 -17.41 2.02 4.63
CA VAL A 132 -16.53 1.75 5.77
C VAL A 132 -15.35 2.72 5.77
N GLY A 133 -14.73 2.98 4.61
CA GLY A 133 -13.66 3.97 4.47
C GLY A 133 -14.10 5.38 4.83
N GLY A 134 -15.26 5.82 4.33
CA GLY A 134 -15.82 7.14 4.66
C GLY A 134 -16.22 7.29 6.13
N TYR A 135 -16.77 6.24 6.74
CA TYR A 135 -17.06 6.23 8.17
C TYR A 135 -15.77 6.28 9.01
N PHE A 136 -14.74 5.55 8.59
CA PHE A 136 -13.41 5.61 9.22
C PHE A 136 -12.81 7.01 9.11
N PHE A 137 -12.89 7.66 7.94
CA PHE A 137 -12.49 9.06 7.76
C PHE A 137 -13.17 10.00 8.77
N SER A 138 -14.50 9.87 8.93
CA SER A 138 -15.29 10.66 9.89
C SER A 138 -14.75 10.50 11.33
N LYS A 139 -14.46 9.26 11.74
CA LYS A 139 -13.81 8.97 13.04
C LYS A 139 -12.40 9.54 13.14
N LEU A 140 -11.65 9.58 12.05
CA LEU A 140 -10.30 10.12 12.04
C LEU A 140 -10.29 11.62 12.26
N ILE A 141 -11.20 12.36 11.60
CA ILE A 141 -11.25 13.83 11.70
C ILE A 141 -12.00 14.35 12.93
N SER A 142 -12.76 13.51 13.63
CA SER A 142 -13.52 13.90 14.84
C SER A 142 -12.66 14.02 16.11
N LYS A 143 -11.39 13.62 16.04
CA LYS A 143 -10.43 13.73 17.15
C LYS A 143 -9.19 14.49 16.69
N ASP A 144 -8.62 15.31 17.57
CA ASP A 144 -7.30 15.86 17.32
C ASP A 144 -6.26 14.74 17.32
N ARG A 145 -5.41 14.75 16.29
CA ARG A 145 -4.43 13.70 16.05
C ARG A 145 -3.05 14.20 16.44
N ASN A 146 -2.37 13.40 17.25
CA ASN A 146 -0.99 13.65 17.65
C ASN A 146 -0.01 13.21 16.55
N ILE A 147 1.27 13.53 16.74
CA ILE A 147 2.32 13.15 15.80
C ILE A 147 2.46 11.63 15.64
N SER A 148 2.13 10.86 16.68
CA SER A 148 2.12 9.40 16.65
C SER A 148 1.15 8.84 15.61
N PHE A 149 0.01 9.49 15.39
CA PHE A 149 -0.89 9.12 14.30
C PHE A 149 -0.21 9.27 12.93
N ALA A 150 0.46 10.40 12.69
CA ALA A 150 1.16 10.64 11.43
C ALA A 150 2.30 9.64 11.19
N ILE A 151 3.10 9.35 12.22
CA ILE A 151 4.16 8.36 12.16
C ILE A 151 3.60 6.97 11.82
N ARG A 152 2.50 6.56 12.46
CA ARG A 152 1.85 5.28 12.18
C ARG A 152 1.33 5.21 10.75
N THR A 153 0.65 6.25 10.27
CA THR A 153 0.12 6.30 8.90
C THR A 153 1.24 6.16 7.87
N LEU A 154 2.30 6.98 7.99
CA LEU A 154 3.42 6.94 7.05
C LEU A 154 4.22 5.64 7.15
N GLY A 155 4.35 5.06 8.35
CA GLY A 155 4.99 3.78 8.56
C GLY A 155 4.19 2.61 7.96
N VAL A 156 2.85 2.64 8.04
CA VAL A 156 1.99 1.62 7.40
C VAL A 156 2.07 1.71 5.88
N ILE A 157 2.06 2.92 5.31
CA ILE A 157 2.22 3.11 3.85
C ILE A 157 3.57 2.54 3.39
N PHE A 158 4.64 2.83 4.13
CA PHE A 158 5.96 2.28 3.85
C PHE A 158 5.99 0.75 3.94
N ALA A 159 5.44 0.18 5.01
CA ALA A 159 5.34 -1.28 5.17
C ALA A 159 4.50 -1.93 4.06
N TYR A 160 3.41 -1.31 3.64
CA TYR A 160 2.60 -1.80 2.52
C TYR A 160 3.39 -1.81 1.21
N GLY A 161 4.24 -0.81 0.95
CA GLY A 161 5.18 -0.84 -0.19
C GLY A 161 6.16 -2.01 -0.11
N LEU A 162 6.77 -2.24 1.06
CA LEU A 162 7.71 -3.34 1.30
C LEU A 162 7.10 -4.73 1.16
N LEU A 163 5.83 -4.88 1.53
CA LEU A 163 5.09 -6.13 1.34
C LEU A 163 5.10 -6.51 -0.14
N GLY A 164 4.92 -5.55 -1.06
CA GLY A 164 4.96 -5.83 -2.48
C GLY A 164 6.31 -6.28 -3.03
N LEU A 165 7.40 -5.70 -2.53
CA LEU A 165 8.74 -6.17 -2.88
C LEU A 165 8.95 -7.62 -2.42
N THR A 166 8.49 -7.92 -1.20
CA THR A 166 8.52 -9.29 -0.65
C THR A 166 7.70 -10.25 -1.51
N LEU A 167 6.47 -9.88 -1.87
CA LEU A 167 5.60 -10.74 -2.69
C LEU A 167 6.14 -10.95 -4.11
N ASN A 168 6.72 -9.91 -4.73
CA ASN A 168 7.36 -10.04 -6.04
C ASN A 168 8.52 -11.04 -6.00
N TRP A 169 9.42 -10.97 -5.01
CA TRP A 169 10.52 -11.92 -4.89
C TRP A 169 10.08 -13.33 -4.49
N ALA A 170 8.98 -13.47 -3.74
CA ALA A 170 8.46 -14.77 -3.32
C ALA A 170 7.77 -15.54 -4.46
N PHE A 171 6.98 -14.85 -5.29
CA PHE A 171 6.12 -15.50 -6.27
C PHE A 171 6.49 -15.19 -7.73
N GLN A 172 7.14 -14.06 -8.01
CA GLN A 172 7.54 -13.65 -9.38
C GLN A 172 9.00 -13.18 -9.45
N PRO A 173 9.97 -14.05 -9.07
CA PRO A 173 11.37 -13.67 -8.89
C PRO A 173 12.03 -13.20 -10.18
N GLU A 174 11.60 -13.67 -11.35
CA GLU A 174 12.13 -13.21 -12.65
C GLU A 174 11.78 -11.74 -12.93
N LEU A 175 10.54 -11.33 -12.67
CA LEU A 175 10.12 -9.93 -12.79
C LEU A 175 10.81 -9.07 -11.73
N ALA A 176 10.95 -9.57 -10.50
CA ALA A 176 11.66 -8.86 -9.45
C ALA A 176 13.13 -8.63 -9.85
N ALA A 177 13.83 -9.69 -10.25
CA ALA A 177 15.24 -9.68 -10.62
C ALA A 177 15.54 -8.79 -11.83
N SER A 178 14.66 -8.75 -12.84
CA SER A 178 14.82 -7.83 -13.98
C SER A 178 14.75 -6.36 -13.56
N GLY A 179 13.90 -6.02 -12.58
CA GLY A 179 13.90 -4.70 -11.94
C GLY A 179 15.20 -4.35 -11.22
N PHE A 180 16.00 -5.37 -10.88
CA PHE A 180 17.35 -5.22 -10.33
C PHE A 180 18.49 -5.30 -11.37
N GLY A 181 18.16 -5.48 -12.65
CA GLY A 181 19.13 -5.60 -13.74
C GLY A 181 19.68 -7.01 -13.94
N PHE A 182 19.13 -8.03 -13.28
CA PHE A 182 19.55 -9.42 -13.47
C PHE A 182 18.76 -10.07 -14.60
N ASN A 183 19.46 -10.77 -15.52
CA ASN A 183 18.83 -11.75 -16.38
C ASN A 183 18.63 -13.06 -15.62
N PHE A 184 17.50 -13.17 -14.93
CA PHE A 184 17.24 -14.27 -14.01
C PHE A 184 17.33 -15.63 -14.69
N SER A 185 16.88 -15.74 -15.95
CA SER A 185 16.87 -17.00 -16.70
C SER A 185 18.26 -17.60 -16.92
N GLU A 186 19.27 -16.74 -17.13
CA GLU A 186 20.66 -17.11 -17.44
C GLU A 186 21.49 -17.49 -16.21
N LEU A 187 20.97 -17.25 -15.00
CA LEU A 187 21.67 -17.59 -13.77
C LEU A 187 21.67 -19.09 -13.48
N SER A 188 22.74 -19.55 -12.84
CA SER A 188 22.82 -20.91 -12.29
C SER A 188 21.72 -21.14 -11.23
N LEU A 189 21.36 -22.39 -10.99
CA LEU A 189 20.33 -22.73 -9.98
C LEU A 189 20.72 -22.23 -8.58
N ASP A 190 22.00 -22.33 -8.22
CA ASP A 190 22.49 -21.85 -6.93
C ASP A 190 22.40 -20.32 -6.81
N ALA A 191 22.72 -19.59 -7.90
CA ALA A 191 22.59 -18.13 -7.94
C ALA A 191 21.12 -17.70 -7.84
N LYS A 192 20.21 -18.39 -8.53
CA LYS A 192 18.75 -18.18 -8.42
C LYS A 192 18.28 -18.39 -6.99
N ASN A 193 18.69 -19.48 -6.35
CA ASN A 193 18.33 -19.77 -4.97
C ASN A 193 18.83 -18.69 -4.00
N ALA A 194 20.11 -18.30 -4.11
CA ALA A 194 20.71 -17.26 -3.29
C ALA A 194 19.97 -15.92 -3.43
N LEU A 195 19.69 -15.49 -4.66
CA LEU A 195 18.96 -14.24 -4.91
C LEU A 195 17.56 -14.26 -4.29
N ILE A 196 16.77 -15.30 -4.57
CA ILE A 196 15.40 -15.43 -4.03
C ILE A 196 15.44 -15.40 -2.50
N ARG A 197 16.35 -16.17 -1.89
CA ARG A 197 16.47 -16.26 -0.43
C ARG A 197 16.86 -14.91 0.17
N ASP A 198 17.92 -14.29 -0.34
CA ASP A 198 18.54 -13.13 0.28
C ASP A 198 17.67 -11.88 0.11
N PHE A 199 17.11 -11.64 -1.09
CA PHE A 199 16.21 -10.51 -1.31
C PHE A 199 14.87 -10.68 -0.56
N ASN A 200 14.28 -11.88 -0.52
CA ASN A 200 13.08 -12.10 0.29
C ASN A 200 13.35 -11.85 1.78
N ALA A 201 14.47 -12.36 2.31
CA ALA A 201 14.84 -12.13 3.70
C ALA A 201 15.05 -10.64 3.98
N PHE A 202 15.72 -9.92 3.09
CA PHE A 202 15.97 -8.48 3.20
C PHE A 202 14.69 -7.65 3.22
N PHE A 203 13.78 -7.86 2.26
CA PHE A 203 12.52 -7.11 2.20
C PHE A 203 11.56 -7.50 3.33
N LEU A 204 11.47 -8.78 3.67
CA LEU A 204 10.63 -9.25 4.77
C LEU A 204 11.11 -8.72 6.12
N ALA A 205 12.43 -8.74 6.40
CA ALA A 205 12.98 -8.17 7.62
C ALA A 205 12.68 -6.67 7.72
N SER A 206 12.89 -5.93 6.62
CA SER A 206 12.56 -4.51 6.54
C SER A 206 11.08 -4.24 6.81
N PHE A 207 10.18 -5.07 6.26
CA PHE A 207 8.74 -5.03 6.48
C PHE A 207 8.39 -5.25 7.96
N VAL A 208 8.94 -6.30 8.57
CA VAL A 208 8.72 -6.62 9.99
C VAL A 208 9.19 -5.47 10.87
N PHE A 209 10.38 -4.91 10.63
CA PHE A 209 10.87 -3.75 11.36
C PHE A 209 9.97 -2.53 11.21
N ALA A 210 9.47 -2.24 10.00
CA ALA A 210 8.53 -1.14 9.79
C ALA A 210 7.23 -1.34 10.59
N ILE A 211 6.66 -2.56 10.60
CA ILE A 211 5.46 -2.88 11.37
C ILE A 211 5.71 -2.79 12.88
N LEU A 212 6.83 -3.32 13.37
CA LEU A 212 7.21 -3.18 14.78
C LEU A 212 7.38 -1.70 15.18
N GLY A 213 7.99 -0.89 14.31
CA GLY A 213 8.10 0.55 14.48
C GLY A 213 6.73 1.23 14.55
N VAL A 214 5.80 0.88 13.65
CA VAL A 214 4.42 1.37 13.68
C VAL A 214 3.74 1.00 14.99
N ILE A 215 3.80 -0.26 15.43
CA ILE A 215 3.09 -0.75 16.62
C ILE A 215 3.65 -0.10 17.89
N THR A 216 4.97 -0.13 18.06
CA THR A 216 5.66 0.25 19.30
C THR A 216 6.02 1.72 19.38
N LEU A 217 6.08 2.44 18.24
CA LEU A 217 6.66 3.78 18.14
C LEU A 217 8.10 3.87 18.66
N ASN A 218 8.83 2.76 18.64
CA ASN A 218 10.25 2.76 18.98
C ASN A 218 11.07 3.14 17.73
N SER A 219 11.86 4.20 17.84
CA SER A 219 12.71 4.70 16.75
C SER A 219 13.74 3.68 16.29
N ALA A 220 14.19 2.78 17.17
CA ALA A 220 15.16 1.74 16.82
C ALA A 220 14.67 0.87 15.66
N TRP A 221 13.40 0.47 15.64
CA TRP A 221 12.85 -0.35 14.55
C TRP A 221 12.83 0.39 13.21
N PHE A 222 12.48 1.68 13.24
CA PHE A 222 12.52 2.51 12.04
C PHE A 222 13.95 2.71 11.54
N PHE A 223 14.93 2.91 12.42
CA PHE A 223 16.33 2.98 12.03
C PHE A 223 16.86 1.65 11.50
N SER A 224 16.49 0.51 12.09
CA SER A 224 16.87 -0.80 11.57
C SER A 224 16.38 -0.99 10.13
N SER A 225 15.12 -0.64 9.85
CA SER A 225 14.58 -0.70 8.49
C SER A 225 15.31 0.27 7.55
N GLY A 226 15.58 1.52 7.99
CA GLY A 226 16.23 2.52 7.16
C GLY A 226 17.69 2.24 6.84
N PHE A 227 18.47 1.81 7.84
CA PHE A 227 19.90 1.54 7.66
C PHE A 227 20.18 0.35 6.75
N LEU A 228 19.28 -0.64 6.67
CA LEU A 228 19.39 -1.71 5.68
C LEU A 228 19.52 -1.16 4.25
N TYR A 229 18.66 -0.20 3.87
CA TYR A 229 18.70 0.42 2.55
C TYR A 229 19.84 1.44 2.40
N LEU A 230 20.14 2.22 3.44
CA LEU A 230 21.24 3.18 3.36
C LEU A 230 22.58 2.45 3.19
N PHE A 231 22.79 1.33 3.88
CA PHE A 231 23.97 0.49 3.67
C PHE A 231 23.98 -0.14 2.28
N ALA A 232 22.84 -0.65 1.79
CA ALA A 232 22.74 -1.13 0.41
C ALA A 232 23.18 -0.06 -0.60
N GLY A 233 22.67 1.17 -0.46
CA GLY A 233 23.06 2.31 -1.30
C GLY A 233 24.54 2.67 -1.21
N VAL A 234 25.14 2.63 0.00
CA VAL A 234 26.58 2.84 0.18
C VAL A 234 27.41 1.74 -0.49
N PHE A 235 27.03 0.47 -0.33
CA PHE A 235 27.72 -0.64 -0.99
C PHE A 235 27.53 -0.64 -2.50
N ASN A 236 26.41 -0.13 -2.99
CA ASN A 236 26.18 0.11 -4.41
C ASN A 236 27.18 1.14 -4.96
N LEU A 237 27.38 2.27 -4.27
CA LEU A 237 28.41 3.25 -4.64
C LEU A 237 29.83 2.64 -4.59
N LEU A 238 30.12 1.80 -3.60
CA LEU A 238 31.39 1.07 -3.53
C LEU A 238 31.56 0.09 -4.70
N ALA A 239 30.49 -0.57 -5.16
CA ALA A 239 30.53 -1.42 -6.34
C ALA A 239 30.88 -0.59 -7.59
N ILE A 240 30.20 0.55 -7.78
CA ILE A 240 30.39 1.44 -8.92
C ILE A 240 31.82 1.99 -8.97
N TYR A 241 32.30 2.56 -7.87
CA TYR A 241 33.59 3.25 -7.85
C TYR A 241 34.78 2.35 -7.50
N GLY A 242 34.57 1.29 -6.72
CA GLY A 242 35.63 0.39 -6.26
C GLY A 242 35.85 -0.82 -7.15
N TYR A 243 34.82 -1.27 -7.85
CA TYR A 243 34.87 -2.44 -8.76
C TYR A 243 34.48 -2.08 -10.19
N GLU A 244 34.35 -0.78 -10.50
CA GLU A 244 34.00 -0.25 -11.81
C GLU A 244 32.71 -0.88 -12.40
N THR A 245 31.77 -1.25 -11.52
CA THR A 245 30.47 -1.75 -11.98
C THR A 245 29.69 -0.61 -12.64
N GLY A 246 28.97 -0.91 -13.72
CA GLY A 246 28.13 0.08 -14.40
C GLY A 246 27.13 0.76 -13.46
N PHE A 247 26.75 2.00 -13.77
CA PHE A 247 25.85 2.78 -12.94
C PHE A 247 24.44 2.19 -12.93
N ASN A 248 24.01 1.68 -11.78
CA ASN A 248 22.68 1.12 -11.61
C ASN A 248 21.77 2.10 -10.86
N GLN A 249 20.75 2.65 -11.51
CA GLN A 249 19.85 3.68 -10.94
C GLN A 249 19.11 3.25 -9.66
N ILE A 250 19.12 1.96 -9.32
CA ILE A 250 18.55 1.41 -8.08
C ILE A 250 19.10 2.08 -6.83
N PHE A 251 20.36 2.56 -6.85
CA PHE A 251 20.94 3.22 -5.68
C PHE A 251 20.09 4.43 -5.21
N ILE A 252 19.42 5.14 -6.13
CA ILE A 252 18.51 6.25 -5.79
C ILE A 252 17.32 5.73 -4.99
N PHE A 253 16.74 4.61 -5.43
CA PHE A 253 15.63 3.97 -4.74
C PHE A 253 16.04 3.50 -3.34
N GLU A 254 17.25 2.95 -3.18
CA GLU A 254 17.79 2.55 -1.88
C GLU A 254 17.90 3.75 -0.92
N PHE A 255 18.42 4.90 -1.37
CA PHE A 255 18.47 6.09 -0.54
C PHE A 255 17.09 6.63 -0.15
N ILE A 256 16.12 6.61 -1.08
CA ILE A 256 14.73 7.02 -0.78
C ILE A 256 14.10 6.09 0.26
N MET A 257 14.22 4.78 0.04
CA MET A 257 13.66 3.75 0.94
C MET A 257 14.34 3.74 2.31
N GLY A 258 15.61 4.11 2.38
CA GLY A 258 16.35 4.27 3.64
C GLY A 258 16.00 5.56 4.39
N ALA A 259 15.85 6.67 3.66
CA ALA A 259 15.55 7.97 4.24
C ALA A 259 14.17 8.01 4.90
N TRP A 260 13.15 7.41 4.28
CA TRP A 260 11.76 7.44 4.78
C TRP A 260 11.64 6.96 6.24
N PRO A 261 11.97 5.71 6.60
CA PRO A 261 11.84 5.24 7.96
C PRO A 261 12.85 5.93 8.89
N THR A 262 14.04 6.31 8.41
CA THR A 262 15.01 7.07 9.21
C THR A 262 14.43 8.41 9.68
N VAL A 263 13.74 9.14 8.79
CA VAL A 263 13.05 10.39 9.15
C VAL A 263 11.96 10.13 10.20
N LEU A 264 11.17 9.06 10.06
CA LEU A 264 10.17 8.69 11.07
C LEU A 264 10.82 8.42 12.45
N GLY A 265 11.96 7.72 12.47
CA GLY A 265 12.74 7.48 13.69
C GLY A 265 13.26 8.77 14.34
N LEU A 266 13.78 9.71 13.53
CA LEU A 266 14.24 11.02 14.01
C LEU A 266 13.10 11.86 14.58
N VAL A 267 11.94 11.85 13.94
CA VAL A 267 10.75 12.59 14.41
C VAL A 267 10.30 12.07 15.77
N ILE A 268 10.33 10.75 16.01
CA ILE A 268 10.03 10.15 17.31
C ILE A 268 11.00 10.68 18.39
N ILE A 269 12.31 10.64 18.12
CA ILE A 269 13.33 11.12 19.08
C ILE A 269 13.12 12.59 19.40
N TYR A 270 12.94 13.43 18.38
CA TYR A 270 12.75 14.86 18.55
C TYR A 270 11.50 15.16 19.39
N HIS A 271 10.39 14.47 19.12
CA HIS A 271 9.16 14.66 19.87
C HIS A 271 9.30 14.24 21.34
N ASN A 272 9.93 13.09 21.60
CA ASN A 272 10.16 12.59 22.96
C ASN A 272 11.09 13.52 23.77
N ARG A 273 12.08 14.13 23.13
CA ARG A 273 12.94 15.13 23.80
C ARG A 273 12.18 16.39 24.17
N LYS A 274 11.33 16.90 23.26
CA LYS A 274 10.52 18.10 23.52
C LYS A 274 9.49 17.89 24.62
N SER A 275 8.98 16.67 24.82
CA SER A 275 8.07 16.38 25.95
C SER A 275 8.77 16.30 27.31
N LEU A 276 10.09 16.18 27.34
CA LEU A 276 10.90 16.10 28.57
C LEU A 276 11.50 17.46 28.99
N SER A 277 11.47 18.46 28.12
CA SER A 277 11.92 19.85 28.35
C SER A 277 10.76 20.77 28.71
#